data_AF-A0A5P2G821-F1
#
_entry.id   AF-A0A5P2G821-F1
#
_cell.length_a   1.000
_cell.length_b   1.000
_cell.length_c   1.000
_cell.angle_alpha   90.00
_cell.angle_beta   90.00
_cell.angle_gamma   90.00
#
_symmetry.space_group_name_H-M   'P 1'
#
loop_
_entity.id
_entity.type
_entity.pdbx_description
1 polymer ?
#
loop_
_entity_poly.entity_id
_entity_poly.type
_entity_poly.pdbx_seq_one_letter_code
_entity_poly.pdbx_strand_id
1 'polypeptide(L)'
;MKKTKLCLLLLCSVFALSNVVAQYVQPERNDTVYLMPKVAFDSLQAKTMLARGTGTIKGIAYIRPNNNIGFNIRTGKKLLANKILITLFPMTPYFEEYLSLKKKVNPKKLKFAFISNDAMRWRLEAITNSSGEFTFPEMKPGRYFLEGILNWSQSGTYNRYTGSGYGSYGGQVDYYARDNYRNNYCDYLSKIVEVKNDGEIVEVKLN
;
A
#
# COMPACT_ATOMS: atom_id res chain seq x y z
N MET A 1 51.42 27.24 13.24
CA MET A 1 50.56 26.08 12.90
C MET A 1 49.08 26.17 13.36
N LYS A 2 48.60 27.25 14.01
CA LYS A 2 47.17 27.36 14.43
C LYS A 2 46.24 28.08 13.43
N LYS A 3 46.76 28.96 12.56
CA LYS A 3 45.94 29.78 11.65
C LYS A 3 45.38 29.00 10.43
N THR A 4 46.08 27.95 9.99
CA THR A 4 45.66 27.11 8.85
C THR A 4 44.47 26.20 9.16
N LYS A 5 44.30 25.76 10.41
CA LYS A 5 43.15 24.95 10.84
C LYS A 5 41.85 25.77 10.95
N LEU A 6 41.96 27.05 11.30
CA LEU A 6 40.81 27.95 11.41
C LEU A 6 40.20 28.29 10.03
N CYS A 7 41.04 28.43 9.01
CA CYS A 7 40.60 28.72 7.64
C CYS A 7 39.88 27.53 6.98
N LEU A 8 40.25 26.29 7.34
CA LEU A 8 39.62 25.08 6.82
C LEU A 8 38.23 24.81 7.43
N LEU A 9 38.06 25.13 8.72
CA LEU A 9 36.79 25.00 9.43
C LEU A 9 35.73 26.00 8.94
N LEU A 10 36.16 27.21 8.56
CA LEU A 10 35.26 28.25 8.03
C LEU A 10 34.79 27.97 6.59
N LEU A 11 35.59 27.25 5.79
CA LEU A 11 35.21 26.85 4.43
C LEU A 11 34.13 25.75 4.44
N CYS A 12 34.18 24.82 5.40
CA CYS A 12 33.19 23.75 5.51
C CYS A 12 31.80 24.23 5.99
N SER A 13 31.71 25.33 6.75
CA SER A 13 30.42 25.86 7.22
C SER A 13 29.60 26.55 6.12
N VAL A 14 30.23 27.04 5.04
CA VAL A 14 29.53 27.73 3.95
C VAL A 14 28.79 26.75 3.03
N PHE A 15 29.26 25.51 2.90
CA PHE A 15 28.59 24.48 2.10
C PHE A 15 27.32 23.90 2.76
N ALA A 16 27.06 24.18 4.04
CA ALA A 16 25.93 23.61 4.76
C ALA A 16 24.60 24.39 4.59
N LEU A 17 24.62 25.55 3.92
CA LEU A 17 23.45 26.46 3.83
C LEU A 17 22.95 26.68 2.40
N SER A 18 23.46 25.96 1.40
CA SER A 18 22.94 26.07 0.04
C SER A 18 21.59 25.36 -0.07
N ASN A 19 20.51 26.15 -0.16
CA ASN A 19 19.23 25.64 -0.65
C ASN A 19 19.44 25.13 -2.08
N VAL A 20 19.11 23.87 -2.32
CA VAL A 20 19.15 23.27 -3.66
C VAL A 20 18.01 23.89 -4.47
N VAL A 21 18.30 24.95 -5.22
CA VAL A 21 17.38 25.51 -6.21
C VAL A 21 17.75 24.91 -7.55
N ALA A 22 16.84 24.16 -8.15
CA ALA A 22 17.04 23.57 -9.47
C ALA A 22 16.90 24.63 -10.57
N GLN A 23 17.67 24.48 -11.66
CA GLN A 23 17.63 25.39 -12.81
C GLN A 23 16.26 25.39 -13.54
N TYR A 24 15.54 24.27 -13.48
CA TYR A 24 14.21 24.13 -14.06
C TYR A 24 13.24 23.67 -12.98
N VAL A 25 12.25 24.51 -12.69
CA VAL A 25 11.13 24.19 -11.80
C VAL A 25 9.88 24.17 -12.65
N GLN A 26 9.26 22.99 -12.76
CA GLN A 26 7.96 22.88 -13.39
C GLN A 26 6.90 23.51 -12.46
N PRO A 27 5.97 24.32 -12.97
CA PRO A 27 4.91 24.87 -12.15
C PRO A 27 3.96 23.76 -11.67
N GLU A 28 3.48 23.88 -10.44
CA GLU A 28 2.50 22.95 -9.86
C GLU A 28 1.18 23.01 -10.63
N ARG A 29 0.54 21.84 -10.80
CA ARG A 29 -0.74 21.72 -11.51
C ARG A 29 -1.91 21.82 -10.53
N ASN A 30 -2.97 22.56 -10.89
CA ASN A 30 -4.14 22.81 -10.03
C ASN A 30 -5.47 22.24 -10.60
N ASP A 31 -5.40 21.15 -11.36
CA ASP A 31 -6.56 20.49 -11.99
C ASP A 31 -7.05 19.26 -11.21
N THR A 32 -6.52 19.04 -10.00
CA THR A 32 -6.88 17.89 -9.16
C THR A 32 -8.29 18.08 -8.59
N VAL A 33 -9.13 17.06 -8.76
CA VAL A 33 -10.50 17.04 -8.23
C VAL A 33 -10.53 16.27 -6.92
N TYR A 34 -10.70 17.01 -5.82
CA TYR A 34 -10.78 16.46 -4.47
C TYR A 34 -12.21 16.03 -4.16
N LEU A 35 -12.42 14.72 -3.97
CA LEU A 35 -13.68 14.18 -3.47
C LEU A 35 -13.59 14.04 -1.95
N MET A 36 -14.29 14.90 -1.25
CA MET A 36 -14.42 14.82 0.20
C MET A 36 -15.85 14.41 0.59
N PRO A 37 -16.01 13.63 1.66
CA PRO A 37 -17.33 13.42 2.26
C PRO A 37 -17.98 14.75 2.61
N LYS A 38 -19.29 14.87 2.34
CA LYS A 38 -20.09 16.02 2.72
C LYS A 38 -20.59 15.92 4.16
N VAL A 39 -20.75 14.70 4.66
CA VAL A 39 -21.08 14.43 6.05
C VAL A 39 -19.95 14.94 6.94
N ALA A 40 -20.29 15.61 8.04
CA ALA A 40 -19.30 16.05 9.02
C ALA A 40 -18.76 14.84 9.81
N PHE A 41 -17.48 14.86 10.14
CA PHE A 41 -16.87 13.80 10.93
C PHE A 41 -17.22 13.93 12.41
N ASP A 42 -17.87 12.91 12.98
CA ASP A 42 -18.16 12.84 14.42
C ASP A 42 -17.07 12.05 15.15
N SER A 43 -16.17 12.80 15.80
CA SER A 43 -15.08 12.22 16.59
C SER A 43 -15.56 11.46 17.83
N LEU A 44 -16.69 11.85 18.44
CA LEU A 44 -17.22 11.20 19.64
C LEU A 44 -17.82 9.84 19.28
N GLN A 45 -18.52 9.75 18.16
CA GLN A 45 -19.00 8.49 17.61
C GLN A 45 -17.85 7.54 17.33
N ALA A 46 -16.82 8.01 16.60
CA ALA A 46 -15.65 7.20 16.28
C ALA A 46 -14.93 6.71 17.55
N LYS A 47 -14.74 7.60 18.54
CA LYS A 47 -14.18 7.26 19.84
C LYS A 47 -14.99 6.18 20.56
N THR A 48 -16.32 6.27 20.52
CA THR A 48 -17.21 5.32 21.20
C THR A 48 -17.18 3.95 20.53
N MET A 49 -17.09 3.89 19.19
CA MET A 49 -16.96 2.64 18.44
C MET A 49 -15.60 1.96 18.61
N LEU A 50 -14.55 2.75 18.86
CA LEU A 50 -13.18 2.27 19.11
C LEU A 50 -12.85 2.11 20.60
N ALA A 51 -13.81 2.38 21.48
CA ALA A 51 -13.63 2.14 22.91
C ALA A 51 -13.42 0.63 23.17
N ARG A 52 -12.83 0.32 24.32
CA ARG A 52 -12.61 -1.07 24.74
C ARG A 52 -13.93 -1.82 24.84
N GLY A 53 -13.99 -2.96 24.19
CA GLY A 53 -15.03 -3.98 24.31
C GLY A 53 -14.42 -5.33 24.70
N THR A 54 -15.15 -6.40 24.45
CA THR A 54 -14.76 -7.77 24.80
C THR A 54 -14.58 -8.68 23.59
N GLY A 55 -14.97 -8.23 22.39
CA GLY A 55 -14.80 -8.97 21.15
C GLY A 55 -13.35 -8.97 20.66
N THR A 56 -13.06 -9.77 19.64
CA THR A 56 -11.74 -9.85 19.01
C THR A 56 -11.88 -10.10 17.51
N ILE A 57 -11.15 -9.34 16.70
CA ILE A 57 -11.03 -9.61 15.26
C ILE A 57 -9.69 -10.29 15.03
N LYS A 58 -9.69 -11.53 14.55
CA LYS A 58 -8.50 -12.28 14.13
C LYS A 58 -8.53 -12.45 12.62
N GLY A 59 -7.41 -12.23 11.95
CA GLY A 59 -7.40 -12.40 10.50
C GLY A 59 -6.07 -12.82 9.93
N ILE A 60 -6.13 -13.24 8.66
CA ILE A 60 -4.96 -13.58 7.83
C ILE A 60 -5.03 -12.73 6.55
N ALA A 61 -4.02 -11.90 6.36
CA ALA A 61 -3.82 -11.07 5.19
C ALA A 61 -2.95 -11.80 4.16
N TYR A 62 -3.42 -11.86 2.91
CA TYR A 62 -2.70 -12.53 1.83
C TYR A 62 -3.23 -12.11 0.46
N ILE A 63 -2.47 -12.37 -0.60
CA ILE A 63 -2.94 -12.29 -1.98
C ILE A 63 -2.75 -13.62 -2.71
N ARG A 64 -3.42 -13.76 -3.85
CA ARG A 64 -3.09 -14.73 -4.88
C ARG A 64 -2.79 -13.96 -6.18
N PRO A 65 -1.54 -13.92 -6.64
CA PRO A 65 -1.22 -13.27 -7.90
C PRO A 65 -1.90 -14.01 -9.06
N ASN A 66 -2.11 -13.31 -10.17
CA ASN A 66 -2.63 -13.93 -11.38
C ASN A 66 -1.64 -14.97 -11.90
N ASN A 67 -2.13 -16.11 -12.36
CA ASN A 67 -1.28 -17.05 -13.10
C ASN A 67 -1.25 -16.63 -14.58
N ASN A 68 -0.13 -16.85 -15.27
CA ASN A 68 0.00 -16.55 -16.71
C ASN A 68 -0.85 -17.48 -17.61
N ILE A 69 -1.92 -18.09 -17.09
CA ILE A 69 -2.77 -19.03 -17.81
C ILE A 69 -3.96 -18.25 -18.39
N GLY A 70 -3.69 -17.33 -19.33
CA GLY A 70 -4.64 -16.74 -20.31
C GLY A 70 -5.90 -16.00 -19.80
N PHE A 71 -6.30 -16.21 -18.56
CA PHE A 71 -7.48 -15.70 -17.90
C PHE A 71 -7.01 -14.98 -16.64
N ASN A 72 -7.56 -13.80 -16.35
CA ASN A 72 -7.21 -13.00 -15.17
C ASN A 72 -7.70 -13.62 -13.85
N ILE A 73 -7.37 -14.89 -13.61
CA ILE A 73 -7.80 -15.67 -12.47
C ILE A 73 -6.67 -15.69 -11.44
N ARG A 74 -6.96 -15.13 -10.26
CA ARG A 74 -6.05 -15.08 -9.09
C ARG A 74 -5.87 -16.46 -8.43
N THR A 75 -5.25 -17.39 -9.14
CA THR A 75 -4.96 -18.78 -8.69
C THR A 75 -3.47 -19.04 -8.45
N GLY A 76 -2.62 -18.02 -8.54
CA GLY A 76 -1.21 -18.13 -8.16
C GLY A 76 -1.02 -18.54 -6.70
N LYS A 77 0.20 -18.96 -6.37
CA LYS A 77 0.59 -19.36 -5.00
C LYS A 77 0.22 -18.27 -4.01
N LYS A 78 -0.41 -18.65 -2.90
CA LYS A 78 -0.76 -17.74 -1.80
C LYS A 78 0.49 -17.02 -1.31
N LEU A 79 0.50 -15.70 -1.42
CA LEU A 79 1.53 -14.84 -0.83
C LEU A 79 0.97 -14.25 0.46
N LEU A 80 1.52 -14.68 1.59
CA LEU A 80 1.14 -14.17 2.90
C LEU A 80 1.70 -12.76 3.08
N ALA A 81 0.89 -11.87 3.65
CA ALA A 81 1.29 -10.49 3.85
C ALA A 81 2.19 -10.38 5.08
N ASN A 82 3.49 -10.61 4.90
CA ASN A 82 4.49 -10.60 5.96
C ASN A 82 4.81 -9.17 6.43
N LYS A 83 4.63 -8.88 7.72
CA LYS A 83 5.03 -7.61 8.37
C LYS A 83 4.47 -6.35 7.66
N ILE A 84 3.19 -6.37 7.31
CA ILE A 84 2.51 -5.20 6.77
C ILE A 84 1.62 -4.55 7.84
N LEU A 85 1.39 -3.24 7.68
CA LEU A 85 0.44 -2.50 8.49
C LEU A 85 -0.99 -2.80 8.02
N ILE A 86 -1.83 -3.28 8.94
CA ILE A 86 -3.27 -3.37 8.79
C ILE A 86 -3.89 -2.27 9.63
N THR A 87 -4.75 -1.48 8.99
CA THR A 87 -5.45 -0.37 9.61
C THR A 87 -6.93 -0.71 9.72
N LEU A 88 -7.50 -0.41 10.88
CA LEU A 88 -8.92 -0.59 11.18
C LEU A 88 -9.55 0.78 11.44
N PHE A 89 -10.60 1.08 10.69
CA PHE A 89 -11.43 2.27 10.87
C PHE A 89 -12.83 1.91 11.38
N PRO A 90 -13.42 2.72 12.29
CA PRO A 90 -14.81 2.57 12.65
C PRO A 90 -15.70 2.98 11.48
N MET A 91 -16.72 2.17 11.17
CA MET A 91 -17.63 2.43 10.06
C MET A 91 -18.69 3.47 10.46
N THR A 92 -18.27 4.73 10.53
CA THR A 92 -19.14 5.90 10.74
C THR A 92 -19.82 6.31 9.43
N PRO A 93 -20.92 7.09 9.46
CA PRO A 93 -21.55 7.63 8.25
C PRO A 93 -20.57 8.41 7.35
N TYR A 94 -19.61 9.12 7.96
CA TYR A 94 -18.51 9.78 7.25
C TYR A 94 -17.69 8.78 6.42
N PHE A 95 -17.28 7.66 7.04
CA PHE A 95 -16.48 6.63 6.38
C PHE A 95 -17.26 5.90 5.28
N GLU A 96 -18.55 5.68 5.47
CA GLU A 96 -19.42 5.09 4.44
C GLU A 96 -19.52 5.96 3.18
N GLU A 97 -19.65 7.28 3.37
CA GLU A 97 -19.61 8.22 2.25
C GLU A 97 -18.22 8.23 1.60
N TYR A 98 -17.14 8.27 2.39
CA TYR A 98 -15.78 8.18 1.86
C TYR A 98 -15.57 6.93 0.98
N LEU A 99 -16.00 5.74 1.44
CA LEU A 99 -15.89 4.51 0.65
C LEU A 99 -16.72 4.59 -0.64
N SER A 100 -17.87 5.27 -0.60
CA SER A 100 -18.69 5.53 -1.78
C SER A 100 -18.01 6.49 -2.76
N LEU A 101 -17.26 7.47 -2.28
CA LEU A 101 -16.43 8.36 -3.10
C LEU A 101 -15.21 7.65 -3.67
N LYS A 102 -14.60 6.73 -2.91
CA LYS A 102 -13.45 5.92 -3.35
C LYS A 102 -13.77 5.10 -4.60
N LYS A 103 -15.00 4.61 -4.73
CA LYS A 103 -15.49 3.94 -5.95
C LYS A 103 -15.55 4.85 -7.19
N LYS A 104 -15.57 6.17 -7.01
CA LYS A 104 -15.63 7.19 -8.08
C LYS A 104 -14.26 7.77 -8.42
N VAL A 105 -13.19 7.29 -7.78
CA VAL A 105 -11.80 7.69 -8.03
C VAL A 105 -11.42 7.36 -9.47
N ASN A 106 -10.75 8.31 -10.13
CA ASN A 106 -10.23 8.13 -11.48
C ASN A 106 -8.89 8.85 -11.59
N PRO A 107 -7.76 8.14 -11.41
CA PRO A 107 -6.44 8.75 -11.47
C PRO A 107 -6.12 9.37 -12.83
N LYS A 108 -6.66 8.82 -13.93
CA LYS A 108 -6.49 9.40 -15.28
C LYS A 108 -7.15 10.77 -15.43
N LYS A 109 -8.17 11.07 -14.60
CA LYS A 109 -8.85 12.36 -14.52
C LYS A 109 -8.50 13.14 -13.25
N LEU A 110 -7.41 12.75 -12.56
CA LEU A 110 -6.91 13.41 -11.36
C LEU A 110 -7.96 13.56 -10.26
N LYS A 111 -8.88 12.59 -10.18
CA LYS A 111 -10.00 12.61 -9.27
C LYS A 111 -9.74 11.62 -8.14
N PHE A 112 -9.51 12.13 -6.94
CA PHE A 112 -9.12 11.32 -5.79
C PHE A 112 -10.05 11.55 -4.60
N ALA A 113 -10.31 10.49 -3.83
CA ALA A 113 -11.10 10.57 -2.61
C ALA A 113 -10.17 10.74 -1.41
N PHE A 114 -10.52 11.66 -0.53
CA PHE A 114 -9.73 12.00 0.65
C PHE A 114 -10.59 11.86 1.91
N ILE A 115 -9.93 11.56 3.02
CA ILE A 115 -10.49 11.68 4.36
C ILE A 115 -9.87 12.88 5.07
N SER A 116 -10.60 13.46 6.02
CA SER A 116 -10.06 14.51 6.88
C SER A 116 -8.96 13.96 7.79
N ASN A 117 -8.03 14.84 8.19
CA ASN A 117 -7.02 14.50 9.17
C ASN A 117 -7.63 14.03 10.50
N ASP A 118 -8.78 14.58 10.87
CA ASP A 118 -9.51 14.17 12.08
C ASP A 118 -10.00 12.73 11.97
N ALA A 119 -10.61 12.35 10.83
CA ALA A 119 -11.03 10.98 10.59
C ALA A 119 -9.84 10.00 10.58
N MET A 120 -8.71 10.40 9.99
CA MET A 120 -7.49 9.58 9.95
C MET A 120 -6.95 9.28 11.36
N ARG A 121 -7.13 10.16 12.34
CA ARG A 121 -6.63 9.95 13.72
C ARG A 121 -7.38 8.84 14.45
N TRP A 122 -8.63 8.57 14.08
CA TRP A 122 -9.47 7.55 14.72
C TRP A 122 -9.36 6.21 14.00
N ARG A 123 -8.21 5.56 14.18
CA ARG A 123 -7.93 4.22 13.64
C ARG A 123 -7.17 3.37 14.64
N LEU A 124 -7.28 2.07 14.50
CA LEU A 124 -6.40 1.11 15.16
C LEU A 124 -5.45 0.52 14.13
N GLU A 125 -4.26 0.15 14.58
CA GLU A 125 -3.21 -0.40 13.72
C GLU A 125 -2.72 -1.72 14.30
N ALA A 126 -2.49 -2.70 13.42
CA ALA A 126 -1.85 -3.96 13.75
C ALA A 126 -0.83 -4.29 12.67
N ILE A 127 0.30 -4.89 13.06
CA ILE A 127 1.29 -5.38 12.10
C ILE A 127 1.11 -6.89 11.99
N THR A 128 1.05 -7.40 10.77
CA THR A 128 0.95 -8.85 10.55
C THR A 128 2.24 -9.58 10.93
N ASN A 129 2.12 -10.82 11.37
CA ASN A 129 3.29 -11.69 11.55
C ASN A 129 3.78 -12.25 10.19
N SER A 130 4.79 -13.14 10.22
CA SER A 130 5.34 -13.79 9.03
C SER A 130 4.33 -14.65 8.26
N SER A 131 3.28 -15.11 8.94
CA SER A 131 2.19 -15.90 8.38
C SER A 131 1.04 -15.03 7.86
N GLY A 132 1.17 -13.70 7.93
CA GLY A 132 0.12 -12.76 7.56
C GLY A 132 -0.99 -12.62 8.59
N GLU A 133 -0.84 -13.20 9.78
CA GLU A 133 -1.85 -13.14 10.83
C GLU A 133 -1.81 -11.78 11.55
N PHE A 134 -2.98 -11.24 11.88
CA PHE A 134 -3.16 -10.03 12.68
C PHE A 134 -4.31 -10.20 13.67
N THR A 135 -4.33 -9.38 14.72
CA THR A 135 -5.39 -9.40 15.73
C THR A 135 -5.67 -8.00 16.24
N PHE A 136 -6.95 -7.63 16.31
CA PHE A 136 -7.45 -6.48 17.05
C PHE A 136 -8.25 -7.00 18.25
N PRO A 137 -7.69 -6.95 19.47
CA PRO A 137 -8.39 -7.35 20.69
C PRO A 137 -9.31 -6.23 21.20
N GLU A 138 -10.15 -6.56 22.18
CA GLU A 138 -10.98 -5.59 22.92
C GLU A 138 -11.91 -4.77 22.01
N MET A 139 -12.50 -5.42 21.01
CA MET A 139 -13.41 -4.78 20.06
C MET A 139 -14.83 -4.72 20.64
N LYS A 140 -15.51 -3.59 20.47
CA LYS A 140 -16.95 -3.50 20.73
C LYS A 140 -17.76 -4.10 19.57
N PRO A 141 -19.02 -4.46 19.81
CA PRO A 141 -19.97 -4.70 18.75
C PRO A 141 -20.07 -3.49 17.82
N GLY A 142 -19.99 -3.72 16.52
CA GLY A 142 -19.97 -2.68 15.51
C GLY A 142 -19.37 -3.14 14.19
N ARG A 143 -19.50 -2.27 13.18
CA ARG A 143 -18.90 -2.47 11.86
C ARG A 143 -17.59 -1.72 11.76
N TYR A 144 -16.62 -2.36 11.14
CA TYR A 144 -15.27 -1.86 10.99
C TYR A 144 -14.77 -2.08 9.56
N PHE A 145 -13.96 -1.16 9.07
CA PHE A 145 -13.32 -1.26 7.77
C PHE A 145 -11.83 -1.54 7.98
N LEU A 146 -11.36 -2.66 7.43
CA LEU A 146 -9.97 -3.07 7.43
C LEU A 146 -9.34 -2.70 6.09
N GLU A 147 -8.12 -2.18 6.13
CA GLU A 147 -7.28 -2.01 4.95
C GLU A 147 -5.80 -2.30 5.21
N GLY A 148 -5.08 -2.64 4.14
CA GLY A 148 -3.64 -2.84 4.17
C GLY A 148 -3.05 -2.73 2.76
N ILE A 149 -1.74 -2.50 2.69
CA ILE A 149 -1.01 -2.44 1.42
C ILE A 149 0.07 -3.51 1.43
N LEU A 150 0.04 -4.40 0.44
CA LEU A 150 1.05 -5.43 0.26
C LEU A 150 1.91 -5.11 -0.96
N ASN A 151 3.15 -4.72 -0.70
CA ASN A 151 4.18 -4.63 -1.73
C ASN A 151 4.84 -6.00 -1.91
N TRP A 152 4.94 -6.48 -3.15
CA TRP A 152 5.58 -7.75 -3.47
C TRP A 152 6.28 -7.68 -4.82
N SER A 153 7.14 -8.65 -5.10
CA SER A 153 7.88 -8.71 -6.37
C SER A 153 7.88 -10.10 -6.95
N GLN A 154 7.80 -10.19 -8.27
CA GLN A 154 8.00 -11.41 -9.04
C GLN A 154 9.28 -11.26 -9.86
N SER A 155 10.16 -12.26 -9.80
CA SER A 155 11.38 -12.29 -10.60
C SER A 155 11.57 -13.66 -11.23
N GLY A 156 12.22 -13.68 -12.38
CA GLY A 156 12.49 -14.89 -13.13
C GLY A 156 13.54 -14.65 -14.21
N THR A 157 13.78 -15.67 -15.02
CA THR A 157 14.77 -15.63 -16.10
C THR A 157 14.13 -16.01 -17.42
N TYR A 158 14.59 -15.44 -18.52
CA TYR A 158 14.17 -15.84 -19.86
C TYR A 158 15.36 -15.88 -20.82
N ASN A 159 15.21 -16.64 -21.90
CA ASN A 159 16.21 -16.71 -22.96
C ASN A 159 15.95 -15.57 -23.95
N ARG A 160 16.77 -14.53 -23.89
CA ARG A 160 16.75 -13.44 -24.85
C ARG A 160 17.51 -13.88 -26.10
N TYR A 161 16.84 -13.83 -27.25
CA TYR A 161 17.51 -14.06 -28.53
C TYR A 161 18.62 -13.03 -28.74
N THR A 162 19.80 -13.51 -29.14
CA THR A 162 21.02 -12.69 -29.30
C THR A 162 21.57 -12.68 -30.72
N GLY A 163 21.00 -13.49 -31.62
CA GLY A 163 21.42 -13.57 -33.02
C GLY A 163 21.38 -15.01 -33.53
N SER A 164 21.63 -15.19 -34.83
CA SER A 164 21.75 -16.51 -35.45
C SER A 164 23.07 -16.64 -36.20
N GLY A 165 23.61 -17.85 -36.21
CA GLY A 165 24.74 -18.26 -37.04
C GLY A 165 24.26 -19.09 -38.23
N TYR A 166 24.92 -18.94 -39.37
CA TYR A 166 24.62 -19.68 -40.59
C TYR A 166 25.83 -20.53 -41.00
N GLY A 167 25.62 -21.83 -41.20
CA GLY A 167 26.65 -22.75 -41.67
C GLY A 167 26.75 -22.80 -43.20
N SER A 168 27.90 -23.24 -43.72
CA SER A 168 28.17 -23.30 -45.17
C SER A 168 27.25 -24.23 -45.98
N TYR A 169 26.50 -25.12 -45.32
CA TYR A 169 25.51 -26.02 -45.92
C TYR A 169 24.05 -25.57 -45.69
N GLY A 170 23.81 -24.31 -45.31
CA GLY A 170 22.47 -23.72 -45.20
C GLY A 170 21.73 -23.93 -43.88
N GLY A 171 22.39 -24.48 -42.85
CA GLY A 171 21.80 -24.61 -41.51
C GLY A 171 21.86 -23.31 -40.72
N GLN A 172 20.75 -22.93 -40.06
CA GLN A 172 20.66 -21.81 -39.12
C GLN A 172 20.67 -22.31 -37.68
N VAL A 173 21.45 -21.67 -36.80
CA VAL A 173 21.45 -21.91 -35.35
C VAL A 173 21.18 -20.60 -34.64
N ASP A 174 20.17 -20.57 -33.78
CA ASP A 174 19.84 -19.41 -32.97
C ASP A 174 20.59 -19.43 -31.63
N TYR A 175 21.18 -18.30 -31.27
CA TYR A 175 21.86 -18.08 -30.00
C TYR A 175 20.98 -17.31 -29.03
N TYR A 176 20.95 -17.77 -27.79
CA TYR A 176 20.21 -17.14 -26.72
C TYR A 176 21.12 -16.85 -25.52
N ALA A 177 20.93 -15.70 -24.89
CA ALA A 177 21.51 -15.36 -23.60
C ALA A 177 20.43 -15.40 -22.51
N ARG A 178 20.81 -15.83 -21.31
CA ARG A 178 19.92 -15.80 -20.15
C ARG A 178 19.86 -14.37 -19.61
N ASP A 179 18.65 -13.84 -19.52
CA ASP A 179 18.36 -12.52 -18.97
C ASP A 179 17.40 -12.66 -17.78
N ASN A 180 17.37 -11.65 -16.91
CA ASN A 180 16.57 -11.66 -15.68
C ASN A 180 15.53 -10.53 -15.71
N TYR A 181 14.36 -10.78 -15.14
CA TYR A 181 13.37 -9.73 -14.88
C TYR A 181 12.98 -9.67 -13.41
N ARG A 182 12.56 -8.49 -12.97
CA ARG A 182 11.94 -8.26 -11.67
C ARG A 182 10.82 -7.24 -11.83
N ASN A 183 9.59 -7.67 -11.55
CA ASN A 183 8.42 -6.81 -11.52
C ASN A 183 8.02 -6.57 -10.07
N ASN A 184 7.77 -5.31 -9.72
CA ASN A 184 7.25 -4.94 -8.41
C ASN A 184 5.76 -4.62 -8.52
N TYR A 185 5.01 -5.03 -7.51
CA TYR A 185 3.56 -4.90 -7.44
C TYR A 185 3.17 -4.33 -6.07
N CYS A 186 2.01 -3.68 -6.05
CA CYS A 186 1.38 -3.14 -4.86
C CYS A 186 -0.10 -3.50 -4.92
N ASP A 187 -0.53 -4.36 -4.00
CA ASP A 187 -1.94 -4.75 -3.86
C ASP A 187 -2.55 -4.08 -2.62
N TYR A 188 -3.70 -3.44 -2.82
CA TYR A 188 -4.51 -2.88 -1.75
C TYR A 188 -5.50 -3.94 -1.26
N LEU A 189 -5.42 -4.28 0.02
CA LEU A 189 -6.30 -5.23 0.69
C LEU A 189 -7.37 -4.44 1.43
N SER A 190 -8.65 -4.83 1.33
CA SER A 190 -9.70 -4.20 2.13
C SER A 190 -10.88 -5.10 2.40
N LYS A 191 -11.52 -4.91 3.56
CA LYS A 191 -12.71 -5.66 3.93
C LYS A 191 -13.53 -4.95 5.00
N ILE A 192 -14.86 -5.00 4.87
CA ILE A 192 -15.77 -4.61 5.95
C ILE A 192 -16.03 -5.85 6.81
N VAL A 193 -15.93 -5.69 8.12
CA VAL A 193 -16.16 -6.74 9.12
C VAL A 193 -17.12 -6.23 10.18
N GLU A 194 -17.84 -7.12 10.82
CA GLU A 194 -18.82 -6.80 11.85
C GLU A 194 -18.61 -7.71 13.05
N VAL A 195 -18.50 -7.11 14.22
CA VAL A 195 -18.60 -7.78 15.52
C VAL A 195 -20.05 -7.58 15.96
N LYS A 196 -20.83 -8.66 16.06
CA LYS A 196 -22.26 -8.59 16.36
C LYS A 196 -22.52 -8.58 17.86
N ASN A 197 -21.75 -9.37 18.61
CA ASN A 197 -21.98 -9.58 20.04
C ASN A 197 -20.72 -9.29 20.86
N ASP A 198 -20.92 -8.93 22.13
CA ASP A 198 -19.84 -8.84 23.10
C ASP A 198 -19.16 -10.21 23.26
N GLY A 199 -17.83 -10.22 23.31
CA GLY A 199 -17.03 -11.45 23.43
C GLY A 199 -16.84 -12.24 22.13
N GLU A 200 -17.43 -11.81 21.01
CA GLU A 200 -17.34 -12.53 19.75
C GLU A 200 -15.92 -12.52 19.17
N ILE A 201 -15.47 -13.67 18.67
CA ILE A 201 -14.24 -13.80 17.88
C ILE A 201 -14.61 -13.86 16.41
N VAL A 202 -14.26 -12.82 15.66
CA VAL A 202 -14.51 -12.72 14.22
C VAL A 202 -13.26 -13.14 13.45
N GLU A 203 -13.37 -14.17 12.62
CA GLU A 203 -12.29 -14.64 11.75
C GLU A 203 -12.36 -14.01 10.36
N VAL A 204 -11.24 -13.44 9.90
CA VAL A 204 -11.19 -12.62 8.69
C VAL A 204 -10.10 -13.08 7.73
N LYS A 205 -10.49 -13.37 6.49
CA LYS A 205 -9.57 -13.44 5.35
C LYS A 205 -9.54 -12.07 4.67
N LEU A 206 -8.39 -11.41 4.67
CA LEU A 206 -8.17 -10.09 4.08
C LEU A 206 -7.31 -10.25 2.82
N ASN A 207 -7.89 -9.98 1.65
CA ASN A 207 -7.30 -10.28 0.34
C ASN A 207 -7.83 -9.39 -0.78
#